data_AF-Q7REE4-F1
#
_entry.id   AF-Q7REE4-F1
#
_cell.length_a   1.000
_cell.length_b   1.000
_cell.length_c   1.000
_cell.angle_alpha   90.00
_cell.angle_beta   90.00
_cell.angle_gamma   90.00
#
_symmetry.space_group_name_H-M   'P 1'
#
loop_
_entity.id
_entity.type
_entity.pdbx_description
1 polymer ?
#
loop_
_entity_poly.entity_id
_entity_poly.type
_entity_poly.pdbx_seq_one_letter_code
_entity_poly.pdbx_strand_id
1 'polypeptide(L)'
;MTNLEYDSNKKNYKFKDADNFKEYCTGGCDNDLDKINAGCLYFFNAFFKNSDLFSKYANNYMNIVEYIMIWLSYMLTLKENNNSSVSHLQHFYTTYINGSDQYKNSIISVEDNSSYKDLLNKKNYFLDIKDISKFYEAFKLLCETYTEFDEKKKDCTKCLGKAIKFAEKYEELNKDPNITNDSSHNKILYTLSTDYNKLKDKCSNSASLPEISINIYAQMSGVTSSSSITNKLFIVLSIFGAIAFFFGISYKVNNKELKKKIIIYMQTLTNNRTLLNILY
;
A
#
# COMPACT_ATOMS: atom_id res chain seq x y z
N MET A 1 13.51 -0.73 1.52
CA MET A 1 13.73 -1.83 2.48
C MET A 1 13.25 -1.29 3.79
N THR A 2 12.35 -1.98 4.45
CA THR A 2 11.68 -1.45 5.62
C THR A 2 11.73 -2.53 6.67
N ASN A 3 12.17 -2.11 7.84
CA ASN A 3 12.80 -3.00 8.78
C ASN A 3 11.81 -3.56 9.81
N LEU A 4 10.52 -3.22 9.76
CA LEU A 4 9.54 -3.66 10.74
C LEU A 4 9.00 -5.07 10.42
N GLU A 5 9.29 -6.05 11.27
CA GLU A 5 8.78 -7.42 11.17
C GLU A 5 8.08 -7.87 12.44
N TYR A 6 7.08 -8.74 12.27
CA TYR A 6 6.46 -9.48 13.36
C TYR A 6 7.23 -10.79 13.62
N ASP A 7 7.77 -10.94 14.82
CA ASP A 7 8.33 -12.21 15.30
C ASP A 7 7.20 -13.00 15.98
N SER A 8 6.68 -14.00 15.28
CA SER A 8 5.59 -14.86 15.79
C SER A 8 5.98 -15.68 17.01
N ASN A 9 7.26 -16.04 17.18
CA ASN A 9 7.72 -16.81 18.32
C ASN A 9 7.75 -15.97 19.59
N LYS A 10 8.15 -14.70 19.46
CA LYS A 10 8.18 -13.74 20.57
C LYS A 10 6.89 -12.94 20.70
N LYS A 11 5.94 -13.15 19.78
CA LYS A 11 4.73 -12.35 19.60
C LYS A 11 5.03 -10.86 19.71
N ASN A 12 6.05 -10.33 19.01
CA ASN A 12 6.42 -8.91 19.10
C ASN A 12 6.92 -8.32 17.78
N TYR A 13 6.99 -6.99 17.71
CA TYR A 13 7.52 -6.29 16.56
C TYR A 13 8.97 -5.88 16.74
N LYS A 14 9.76 -5.98 15.68
CA LYS A 14 11.17 -5.59 15.68
C LYS A 14 11.53 -4.82 14.43
N PHE A 15 12.42 -3.85 14.61
CA PHE A 15 13.16 -3.27 13.51
C PHE A 15 14.41 -4.12 13.23
N LYS A 16 14.62 -4.54 11.98
CA LYS A 16 15.88 -5.12 11.50
C LYS A 16 17.04 -4.14 11.57
N ASP A 17 16.74 -2.86 11.41
CA ASP A 17 17.67 -1.75 11.51
C ASP A 17 16.84 -0.56 12.02
N ALA A 18 17.12 -0.24 13.28
CA ALA A 18 16.39 0.72 14.09
C ALA A 18 16.74 2.17 13.74
N ASP A 19 17.90 2.42 13.14
CA ASP A 19 18.36 3.78 12.85
C ASP A 19 17.45 4.45 11.82
N ASN A 20 16.98 3.68 10.83
CA ASN A 20 16.02 4.13 9.82
C ASN A 20 14.62 4.50 10.37
N PHE A 21 14.28 4.06 11.59
CA PHE A 21 12.97 4.34 12.21
C PHE A 21 13.05 5.37 13.33
N LYS A 22 14.25 5.74 13.75
CA LYS A 22 14.47 6.63 14.90
C LYS A 22 13.79 8.00 14.74
N GLU A 23 13.77 8.56 13.52
CA GLU A 23 13.07 9.83 13.20
C GLU A 23 11.55 9.71 13.35
N TYR A 24 10.99 8.51 13.18
CA TYR A 24 9.55 8.26 13.17
C TYR A 24 9.01 7.71 14.50
N CYS A 25 9.89 7.44 15.46
CA CYS A 25 9.51 6.86 16.74
C CYS A 25 8.82 7.87 17.66
N THR A 26 7.66 7.49 18.18
CA THR A 26 7.06 8.11 19.36
C THR A 26 7.52 7.34 20.59
N GLY A 27 7.91 8.02 21.68
CA GLY A 27 8.28 7.37 22.94
C GLY A 27 9.40 6.32 22.79
N GLY A 28 10.37 6.54 21.90
CA GLY A 28 11.49 5.61 21.69
C GLY A 28 11.15 4.32 20.92
N CYS A 29 9.89 4.12 20.48
CA CYS A 29 9.41 2.85 19.92
C CYS A 29 9.51 1.65 20.88
N ASP A 30 9.35 1.91 22.18
CA ASP A 30 9.53 0.89 23.21
C ASP A 30 8.47 -0.22 23.09
N ASN A 31 7.21 0.15 22.90
CA ASN A 31 6.13 -0.80 22.70
C ASN A 31 5.88 -1.10 21.21
N ASP A 32 5.06 -2.10 20.94
CA ASP A 32 4.80 -2.59 19.59
C ASP A 32 3.90 -1.68 18.77
N LEU A 33 2.98 -0.98 19.44
CA LEU A 33 2.09 -0.03 18.77
C LEU A 33 2.86 1.21 18.30
N ASP A 34 3.85 1.66 19.06
CA ASP A 34 4.78 2.72 18.67
C ASP A 34 5.65 2.30 17.47
N LYS A 35 6.06 1.02 17.41
CA LYS A 35 6.80 0.49 16.24
C LYS A 35 5.93 0.47 14.98
N ILE A 36 4.68 0.03 15.10
CA ILE A 36 3.71 0.09 14.00
C ILE A 36 3.48 1.55 13.57
N ASN A 37 3.36 2.46 14.53
CA ASN A 37 3.21 3.89 14.28
C ASN A 37 4.39 4.46 13.49
N ALA A 38 5.62 4.16 13.90
CA ALA A 38 6.82 4.56 13.18
C ALA A 38 6.86 3.99 11.75
N GLY A 39 6.42 2.74 11.57
CA GLY A 39 6.24 2.12 10.25
C GLY A 39 5.23 2.86 9.37
N CYS A 40 4.09 3.25 9.95
CA CYS A 40 3.05 4.01 9.27
C CYS A 40 3.55 5.41 8.86
N LEU A 41 4.17 6.15 9.78
CA LEU A 41 4.76 7.46 9.52
C LEU A 41 5.83 7.41 8.44
N TYR A 42 6.68 6.38 8.47
CA TYR A 42 7.69 6.16 7.44
C TYR A 42 7.07 6.07 6.05
N PHE A 43 5.95 5.34 5.88
CA PHE A 43 5.25 5.27 4.60
C PHE A 43 4.72 6.63 4.15
N PHE A 44 4.07 7.38 5.05
CA PHE A 44 3.57 8.70 4.71
C PHE A 44 4.71 9.65 4.31
N ASN A 45 5.82 9.60 5.04
CA ASN A 45 6.99 10.40 4.72
C ASN A 45 7.58 10.02 3.36
N ALA A 46 7.73 8.73 3.08
CA ALA A 46 8.31 8.26 1.83
C ALA A 46 7.49 8.65 0.59
N PHE A 47 6.17 8.69 0.69
CA PHE A 47 5.30 9.03 -0.43
C PHE A 47 4.93 10.49 -0.51
N PHE A 48 4.91 11.19 0.63
CA PHE A 48 4.29 12.51 0.73
C PHE A 48 5.14 13.56 1.45
N LYS A 49 6.40 13.30 1.86
CA LYS A 49 7.25 14.33 2.53
C LYS A 49 7.52 15.55 1.63
N ASN A 50 7.86 15.32 0.36
CA ASN A 50 8.32 16.38 -0.53
C ASN A 50 7.36 16.60 -1.70
N SER A 51 7.28 17.84 -2.16
CA SER A 51 6.35 18.23 -3.21
C SER A 51 6.59 17.56 -4.56
N ASP A 52 7.85 17.29 -4.89
CA ASP A 52 8.25 16.55 -6.09
C ASP A 52 7.83 15.06 -6.04
N LEU A 53 7.84 14.46 -4.84
CA LEU A 53 7.33 13.11 -4.65
C LEU A 53 5.81 13.12 -4.79
N PHE A 54 5.14 14.09 -4.16
CA PHE A 54 3.70 14.22 -4.22
C PHE A 54 3.18 14.46 -5.65
N SER A 55 3.76 15.40 -6.41
CA SER A 55 3.36 15.71 -7.79
C SER A 55 3.48 14.48 -8.70
N LYS A 56 4.49 13.65 -8.45
CA LYS A 56 4.68 12.38 -9.15
C LYS A 56 3.60 11.35 -8.84
N TYR A 57 3.04 11.34 -7.63
CA TYR A 57 1.94 10.45 -7.22
C TYR A 57 0.56 11.13 -7.26
N ALA A 58 0.45 12.39 -7.70
CA ALA A 58 -0.73 13.25 -7.55
C ALA A 58 -2.02 12.70 -8.19
N ASN A 59 -1.91 11.84 -9.21
CA ASN A 59 -3.08 11.21 -9.82
C ASN A 59 -3.47 9.86 -9.17
N ASN A 60 -2.65 9.30 -8.26
CA ASN A 60 -2.83 7.96 -7.66
C ASN A 60 -2.66 7.95 -6.12
N TYR A 61 -2.49 9.09 -5.45
CA TYR A 61 -2.26 9.13 -3.99
C TYR A 61 -3.42 8.53 -3.19
N MET A 62 -4.65 8.62 -3.70
CA MET A 62 -5.82 8.00 -3.08
C MET A 62 -5.65 6.49 -2.96
N ASN A 63 -5.00 5.81 -3.91
CA ASN A 63 -4.71 4.38 -3.84
C ASN A 63 -3.59 4.09 -2.82
N ILE A 64 -2.57 4.96 -2.74
CA ILE A 64 -1.45 4.79 -1.81
C ILE A 64 -1.93 4.85 -0.35
N VAL A 65 -2.80 5.80 0.00
CA VAL A 65 -3.38 5.89 1.34
C VAL A 65 -4.16 4.61 1.67
N GLU A 66 -4.94 4.07 0.72
CA GLU A 66 -5.66 2.82 0.90
C GLU A 66 -4.71 1.64 1.15
N TYR A 67 -3.59 1.56 0.42
CA TYR A 67 -2.58 0.53 0.63
C TYR A 67 -1.88 0.65 2.00
N ILE A 68 -1.59 1.86 2.46
CA ILE A 68 -1.07 2.08 3.82
C ILE A 68 -2.10 1.61 4.84
N MET A 69 -3.39 1.90 4.64
CA MET A 69 -4.46 1.48 5.55
C MET A 69 -4.65 -0.05 5.57
N ILE A 70 -4.61 -0.72 4.41
CA ILE A 70 -4.65 -2.20 4.34
C ILE A 70 -3.48 -2.82 5.10
N TRP A 71 -2.27 -2.29 4.89
CA TRP A 71 -1.07 -2.74 5.62
C TRP A 71 -1.21 -2.49 7.12
N LEU A 72 -1.61 -1.29 7.53
CA LEU A 72 -1.75 -0.91 8.94
C LEU A 72 -2.77 -1.82 9.65
N SER A 73 -3.93 -2.03 9.04
CA SER A 73 -4.96 -2.92 9.57
C SER A 73 -4.45 -4.34 9.75
N TYR A 74 -3.67 -4.87 8.80
CA TYR A 74 -3.06 -6.20 8.94
C TYR A 74 -2.02 -6.26 10.07
N MET A 75 -1.13 -5.27 10.18
CA MET A 75 -0.14 -5.26 11.26
C MET A 75 -0.82 -5.18 12.63
N LEU A 76 -1.90 -4.42 12.74
CA LEU A 76 -2.65 -4.33 13.99
C LEU A 76 -3.33 -5.65 14.39
N THR A 77 -3.75 -6.51 13.45
CA THR A 77 -4.41 -7.79 13.76
C THR A 77 -3.46 -8.90 14.19
N LEU A 78 -2.15 -8.78 13.93
CA LEU A 78 -1.16 -9.75 14.42
C LEU A 78 -0.95 -9.68 15.94
N LYS A 79 -1.63 -8.75 16.63
CA LYS A 79 -1.62 -8.62 18.09
C LYS A 79 -2.96 -8.97 18.69
N GLU A 80 -2.92 -9.64 19.84
CA GLU A 80 -4.10 -9.95 20.65
C GLU A 80 -4.63 -8.65 21.27
N ASN A 81 -5.92 -8.38 21.08
CA ASN A 81 -6.62 -7.34 21.82
C ASN A 81 -7.22 -7.96 23.07
N ASN A 82 -6.77 -7.54 24.24
CA ASN A 82 -7.22 -8.15 25.47
C ASN A 82 -8.43 -7.44 26.10
N ASN A 83 -8.87 -6.27 25.58
CA ASN A 83 -10.11 -5.59 26.02
C ASN A 83 -10.33 -4.25 25.28
N SER A 84 -11.15 -4.21 24.23
CA SER A 84 -11.83 -2.95 23.83
C SER A 84 -13.05 -3.22 22.94
N SER A 85 -14.12 -2.44 23.16
CA SER A 85 -15.28 -2.34 22.25
C SER A 85 -14.95 -1.62 20.93
N VAL A 86 -13.74 -1.05 20.83
CA VAL A 86 -13.21 -0.25 19.73
C VAL A 86 -12.26 -1.11 18.89
N SER A 87 -12.30 -0.98 17.56
CA SER A 87 -11.41 -1.73 16.67
C SER A 87 -9.94 -1.30 16.87
N HIS A 88 -8.98 -2.20 16.62
CA HIS A 88 -7.55 -1.84 16.72
C HIS A 88 -7.18 -0.62 15.88
N LEU A 89 -7.79 -0.50 14.69
CA LEU A 89 -7.57 0.61 13.78
C LEU A 89 -8.12 1.93 14.36
N GLN A 90 -9.33 1.91 14.92
CA GLN A 90 -9.92 3.09 15.58
C GLN A 90 -9.12 3.53 16.82
N HIS A 91 -8.62 2.56 17.60
CA HIS A 91 -7.72 2.85 18.72
C HIS A 91 -6.43 3.51 18.23
N PHE A 92 -5.77 2.93 17.22
CA PHE A 92 -4.58 3.52 16.59
C PHE A 92 -4.84 4.94 16.07
N TYR A 93 -6.00 5.15 15.43
CA TYR A 93 -6.38 6.46 14.88
C TYR A 93 -6.52 7.52 15.98
N THR A 94 -7.20 7.17 17.06
CA THR A 94 -7.38 8.07 18.21
C THR A 94 -6.03 8.38 18.87
N THR A 95 -5.21 7.36 19.13
CA THR A 95 -3.94 7.49 19.86
C THR A 95 -2.90 8.26 19.06
N TYR A 96 -2.66 7.91 17.79
CA TYR A 96 -1.55 8.47 17.01
C TYR A 96 -2.01 9.47 15.97
N ILE A 97 -2.97 9.13 15.11
CA ILE A 97 -3.37 10.02 14.01
C ILE A 97 -3.99 11.32 14.54
N ASN A 98 -4.83 11.22 15.57
CA ASN A 98 -5.44 12.37 16.22
C ASN A 98 -4.58 12.94 17.36
N GLY A 99 -3.95 12.07 18.15
CA GLY A 99 -3.21 12.45 19.35
C GLY A 99 -1.78 12.93 19.13
N SER A 100 -1.14 12.61 18.01
CA SER A 100 0.25 13.00 17.71
C SER A 100 0.33 14.17 16.74
N ASP A 101 1.30 15.06 16.96
CA ASP A 101 1.62 16.15 16.02
C ASP A 101 2.34 15.66 14.76
N GLN A 102 2.93 14.46 14.78
CA GLN A 102 3.67 13.89 13.64
C GLN A 102 2.78 13.69 12.39
N TYR A 103 1.48 13.49 12.57
CA TYR A 103 0.51 13.37 11.46
C TYR A 103 -0.08 14.71 11.01
N LYS A 104 0.13 15.78 11.79
CA LYS A 104 -0.27 17.15 11.45
C LYS A 104 0.77 17.87 10.58
N ASN A 105 1.91 17.22 10.33
CA ASN A 105 2.95 17.73 9.46
C ASN A 105 2.39 18.11 8.08
N SER A 106 2.66 19.34 7.66
CA SER A 106 2.22 19.88 6.36
C SER A 106 2.96 19.20 5.21
N ILE A 107 2.21 18.87 4.17
CA ILE A 107 2.70 18.37 2.89
C ILE A 107 2.84 19.58 1.96
N ILE A 108 4.08 20.00 1.70
CA ILE A 108 4.43 21.29 1.06
C ILE A 108 3.92 21.42 -0.41
N SER A 109 3.35 20.39 -1.02
CA SER A 109 2.98 20.35 -2.45
C SER A 109 1.56 20.71 -2.83
N VAL A 110 0.62 20.67 -1.91
CA VAL A 110 -0.80 20.63 -2.28
C VAL A 110 -1.32 22.06 -2.33
N GLU A 111 -2.07 22.43 -3.38
CA GLU A 111 -2.73 23.75 -3.51
C GLU A 111 -3.60 24.08 -2.28
N ASP A 112 -3.92 23.08 -1.46
CA ASP A 112 -4.40 23.22 -0.09
C ASP A 112 -3.40 22.56 0.88
N ASN A 113 -2.84 23.32 1.83
CA ASN A 113 -1.93 22.89 2.92
C ASN A 113 -2.42 21.63 3.68
N SER A 114 -2.32 20.45 3.08
CA SER A 114 -2.85 19.20 3.61
C SER A 114 -1.80 18.48 4.44
N SER A 115 -2.24 17.82 5.52
CA SER A 115 -1.40 16.99 6.38
C SER A 115 -1.57 15.49 6.09
N TYR A 116 -0.71 14.64 6.66
CA TYR A 116 -0.92 13.18 6.60
C TYR A 116 -2.26 12.77 7.20
N LYS A 117 -2.67 13.44 8.29
CA LYS A 117 -4.00 13.29 8.89
C LYS A 117 -5.11 13.63 7.90
N ASP A 118 -4.97 14.69 7.12
CA ASP A 118 -6.01 15.07 6.14
C ASP A 118 -6.13 14.06 5.00
N LEU A 119 -4.99 13.51 4.55
CA LEU A 119 -5.00 12.42 3.58
C LEU A 119 -5.73 11.18 4.11
N LEU A 120 -5.48 10.81 5.36
CA LEU A 120 -6.15 9.70 6.04
C LEU A 120 -7.65 9.97 6.25
N ASN A 121 -8.02 11.19 6.65
CA ASN A 121 -9.41 11.58 6.87
C ASN A 121 -10.26 11.49 5.58
N LYS A 122 -9.67 11.73 4.40
CA LYS A 122 -10.34 11.49 3.10
C LYS A 122 -10.70 10.01 2.87
N LYS A 123 -10.09 9.09 3.63
CA LYS A 123 -10.32 7.65 3.60
C LYS A 123 -10.85 7.14 4.96
N ASN A 124 -11.50 8.01 5.75
CA ASN A 124 -12.04 7.65 7.07
C ASN A 124 -13.05 6.49 7.03
N TYR A 125 -13.66 6.19 5.88
CA TYR A 125 -14.55 5.04 5.70
C TYR A 125 -13.89 3.71 6.10
N PHE A 126 -12.54 3.61 6.06
CA PHE A 126 -11.81 2.45 6.59
C PHE A 126 -12.08 2.18 8.08
N LEU A 127 -12.40 3.20 8.87
CA LEU A 127 -12.67 3.03 10.30
C LEU A 127 -13.95 2.24 10.59
N ASP A 128 -14.86 2.18 9.61
CA ASP A 128 -16.13 1.47 9.70
C ASP A 128 -16.08 0.08 9.06
N ILE A 129 -15.03 -0.21 8.28
CA ILE A 129 -14.84 -1.51 7.63
C ILE A 129 -14.33 -2.53 8.65
N LYS A 130 -15.06 -3.63 8.78
CA LYS A 130 -14.61 -4.80 9.54
C LYS A 130 -13.62 -5.62 8.71
N ASP A 131 -12.70 -6.31 9.37
CA ASP A 131 -11.80 -7.28 8.73
C ASP A 131 -10.97 -6.77 7.52
N ILE A 132 -10.60 -5.48 7.47
CA ILE A 132 -9.73 -4.92 6.39
C ILE A 132 -8.48 -5.78 6.15
N SER A 133 -7.94 -6.40 7.20
CA SER A 133 -6.78 -7.29 7.11
C SER A 133 -6.95 -8.46 6.12
N LYS A 134 -8.18 -8.88 5.79
CA LYS A 134 -8.46 -9.91 4.77
C LYS A 134 -7.97 -9.53 3.38
N PHE A 135 -7.94 -8.23 3.07
CA PHE A 135 -7.43 -7.73 1.78
C PHE A 135 -5.91 -7.73 1.67
N TYR A 136 -5.19 -7.88 2.78
CA TYR A 136 -3.73 -7.75 2.80
C TYR A 136 -3.04 -8.81 1.95
N GLU A 137 -3.55 -10.04 1.94
CA GLU A 137 -2.98 -11.11 1.12
C GLU A 137 -3.11 -10.80 -0.38
N ALA A 138 -4.30 -10.36 -0.82
CA ALA A 138 -4.51 -9.94 -2.20
C ALA A 138 -3.64 -8.73 -2.57
N PHE A 139 -3.59 -7.72 -1.69
CA PHE A 139 -2.69 -6.57 -1.85
C PHE A 139 -1.23 -6.99 -1.99
N LYS A 140 -0.75 -7.89 -1.13
CA LYS A 140 0.61 -8.44 -1.20
C LYS A 140 0.86 -9.16 -2.53
N LEU A 141 -0.05 -10.03 -2.97
CA LEU A 141 0.09 -10.76 -4.24
C LEU A 141 0.08 -9.84 -5.46
N LEU A 142 -0.77 -8.81 -5.45
CA LEU A 142 -0.77 -7.76 -6.46
C LEU A 142 0.60 -7.11 -6.53
N CYS A 143 1.10 -6.71 -5.37
CA CYS A 143 2.42 -6.15 -5.25
C CYS A 143 3.47 -7.14 -5.84
N GLU A 144 3.42 -8.43 -5.52
CA GLU A 144 4.45 -9.40 -5.94
C GLU A 144 4.46 -9.53 -7.47
N THR A 145 3.28 -9.48 -8.08
CA THR A 145 3.10 -9.46 -9.52
C THR A 145 3.79 -8.24 -10.14
N TYR A 146 3.57 -7.06 -9.55
CA TYR A 146 4.20 -5.80 -9.96
C TYR A 146 5.74 -5.81 -9.82
N THR A 147 6.30 -6.57 -8.88
CA THR A 147 7.77 -6.68 -8.73
C THR A 147 8.44 -7.54 -9.80
N GLU A 148 7.70 -8.46 -10.40
CA GLU A 148 8.20 -9.33 -11.48
C GLU A 148 8.07 -8.68 -12.86
N PHE A 149 7.36 -7.55 -12.96
CA PHE A 149 7.21 -6.79 -14.19
C PHE A 149 8.48 -6.00 -14.55
N ASP A 150 8.99 -6.20 -15.76
CA ASP A 150 10.06 -5.36 -16.33
C ASP A 150 9.44 -4.20 -17.12
N GLU A 151 9.37 -3.02 -16.50
CA GLU A 151 8.77 -1.83 -17.12
C GLU A 151 9.48 -1.40 -18.41
N LYS A 152 10.81 -1.56 -18.51
CA LYS A 152 11.57 -1.12 -19.69
C LYS A 152 11.24 -1.98 -20.90
N LYS A 153 11.05 -3.27 -20.67
CA LYS A 153 10.71 -4.24 -21.71
C LYS A 153 9.20 -4.46 -21.87
N LYS A 154 8.40 -3.92 -20.94
CA LYS A 154 6.97 -4.23 -20.81
C LYS A 154 6.72 -5.74 -20.69
N ASP A 155 7.65 -6.46 -20.07
CA ASP A 155 7.66 -7.92 -20.01
C ASP A 155 7.08 -8.42 -18.68
N CYS A 156 6.08 -9.31 -18.78
CA CYS A 156 5.41 -9.94 -17.64
C CYS A 156 5.63 -11.46 -17.60
N THR A 157 6.65 -11.99 -18.27
CA THR A 157 6.93 -13.43 -18.33
C THR A 157 7.03 -14.07 -16.94
N LYS A 158 7.53 -13.33 -15.93
CA LYS A 158 7.63 -13.81 -14.54
C LYS A 158 6.41 -13.49 -13.67
N CYS A 159 5.46 -12.70 -14.16
CA CYS A 159 4.27 -12.29 -13.42
C CYS A 159 3.27 -13.44 -13.27
N LEU A 160 3.19 -14.35 -14.24
CA LEU A 160 2.10 -15.34 -14.38
C LEU A 160 1.78 -16.08 -13.07
N GLY A 161 2.79 -16.67 -12.43
CA GLY A 161 2.57 -17.46 -11.21
C GLY A 161 2.05 -16.63 -10.03
N LYS A 162 2.40 -15.34 -9.95
CA LYS A 162 1.91 -14.41 -8.91
C LYS A 162 0.53 -13.85 -9.28
N ALA A 163 0.31 -13.57 -10.54
CA ALA A 163 -0.97 -13.09 -11.08
C ALA A 163 -2.09 -14.13 -10.90
N ILE A 164 -1.80 -15.42 -11.10
CA ILE A 164 -2.74 -16.53 -10.84
C ILE A 164 -3.18 -16.51 -9.37
N LYS A 165 -2.23 -16.48 -8.44
CA LYS A 165 -2.53 -16.44 -7.00
C LYS A 165 -3.31 -15.18 -6.61
N PHE A 166 -2.96 -14.04 -7.20
CA PHE A 166 -3.71 -12.80 -6.99
C PHE A 166 -5.17 -12.97 -7.47
N ALA A 167 -5.39 -13.48 -8.68
CA ALA A 167 -6.73 -13.66 -9.24
C ALA A 167 -7.58 -14.63 -8.40
N GLU A 168 -7.01 -15.75 -7.97
CA GLU A 168 -7.66 -16.71 -7.07
C GLU A 168 -8.08 -16.04 -5.75
N LYS A 169 -7.16 -15.29 -5.12
CA LYS A 169 -7.45 -14.58 -3.86
C LYS A 169 -8.47 -13.47 -4.04
N TYR A 170 -8.41 -12.74 -5.15
CA TYR A 170 -9.37 -11.71 -5.50
C TYR A 170 -10.77 -12.31 -5.67
N GLU A 171 -10.87 -13.45 -6.36
CA GLU A 171 -12.15 -14.13 -6.57
C GLU A 171 -12.75 -14.65 -5.26
N GLU A 172 -11.94 -15.16 -4.33
CA GLU A 172 -12.37 -15.53 -2.98
C GLU A 172 -13.01 -14.33 -2.26
N LEU A 173 -12.32 -13.18 -2.24
CA LEU A 173 -12.83 -11.96 -1.61
C LEU A 173 -14.10 -11.44 -2.31
N ASN A 174 -14.15 -11.51 -3.63
CA ASN A 174 -15.27 -11.06 -4.47
C ASN A 174 -16.48 -12.02 -4.43
N LYS A 175 -16.37 -13.18 -3.76
CA LYS A 175 -17.48 -14.10 -3.50
C LYS A 175 -17.95 -14.10 -2.04
N ASP A 176 -17.18 -13.51 -1.12
CA ASP A 176 -17.57 -13.42 0.28
C ASP A 176 -18.76 -12.46 0.44
N PRO A 177 -19.94 -12.92 0.89
CA PRO A 177 -21.13 -12.08 1.03
C PRO A 177 -20.97 -10.99 2.10
N ASN A 178 -20.03 -11.13 3.04
CA ASN A 178 -19.72 -10.09 4.02
C ASN A 178 -18.95 -8.93 3.39
N ILE A 179 -18.30 -9.17 2.25
CA ILE A 179 -17.51 -8.21 1.50
C ILE A 179 -18.36 -7.60 0.37
N THR A 180 -19.01 -8.43 -0.44
CA THR A 180 -19.71 -7.98 -1.66
C THR A 180 -20.95 -7.14 -1.40
N ASN A 181 -21.64 -7.36 -0.28
CA ASN A 181 -22.82 -6.58 0.11
C ASN A 181 -22.47 -5.22 0.73
N ASP A 182 -21.21 -5.00 1.09
CA ASP A 182 -20.73 -3.77 1.73
C ASP A 182 -20.05 -2.84 0.70
N SER A 183 -20.70 -1.70 0.45
CA SER A 183 -20.20 -0.66 -0.44
C SER A 183 -18.77 -0.17 -0.11
N SER A 184 -18.34 -0.25 1.15
CA SER A 184 -17.02 0.18 1.60
C SER A 184 -15.94 -0.86 1.27
N HIS A 185 -16.24 -2.14 1.48
CA HIS A 185 -15.37 -3.25 1.04
C HIS A 185 -15.21 -3.26 -0.48
N ASN A 186 -16.29 -2.97 -1.22
CA ASN A 186 -16.28 -2.88 -2.68
C ASN A 186 -15.32 -1.80 -3.22
N LYS A 187 -15.08 -0.71 -2.48
CA LYS A 187 -14.07 0.31 -2.85
C LYS A 187 -12.66 -0.28 -2.84
N ILE A 188 -12.32 -1.10 -1.85
CA ILE A 188 -11.00 -1.75 -1.74
C ILE A 188 -10.81 -2.75 -2.88
N LEU A 189 -11.82 -3.59 -3.16
CA LEU A 189 -11.79 -4.50 -4.32
C LEU A 189 -11.63 -3.76 -5.64
N TYR A 190 -12.35 -2.65 -5.81
CA TYR A 190 -12.24 -1.81 -6.99
C TYR A 190 -10.82 -1.25 -7.17
N THR A 191 -10.18 -0.79 -6.09
CA THR A 191 -8.79 -0.30 -6.14
C THR A 191 -7.82 -1.41 -6.56
N LEU A 192 -7.91 -2.59 -5.93
CA LEU A 192 -7.04 -3.74 -6.23
C LEU A 192 -7.21 -4.24 -7.68
N SER A 193 -8.46 -4.36 -8.14
CA SER A 193 -8.75 -4.81 -9.51
C SER A 193 -8.33 -3.80 -10.57
N THR A 194 -8.57 -2.52 -10.31
CA THR A 194 -8.17 -1.44 -11.20
C THR A 194 -6.65 -1.43 -11.40
N ASP A 195 -5.89 -1.55 -10.33
CA ASP A 195 -4.43 -1.55 -10.45
C ASP A 195 -3.91 -2.86 -11.07
N TYR A 196 -4.50 -4.03 -10.78
CA TYR A 196 -4.17 -5.26 -11.50
C TYR A 196 -4.41 -5.14 -13.02
N ASN A 197 -5.55 -4.59 -13.43
CA ASN A 197 -5.86 -4.38 -14.85
C ASN A 197 -4.88 -3.39 -15.51
N LYS A 198 -4.48 -2.32 -14.81
CA LYS A 198 -3.42 -1.42 -15.31
C LYS A 198 -2.08 -2.13 -15.51
N LEU A 199 -1.70 -3.06 -14.63
CA LEU A 199 -0.51 -3.90 -14.85
C LEU A 199 -0.68 -4.75 -16.10
N LYS A 200 -1.83 -5.42 -16.22
CA LYS A 200 -2.14 -6.30 -17.36
C LYS A 200 -2.09 -5.52 -18.68
N ASP A 201 -2.67 -4.33 -18.75
CA ASP A 201 -2.66 -3.48 -19.95
C ASP A 201 -1.25 -3.06 -20.39
N LYS A 202 -0.32 -2.97 -19.43
CA LYS A 202 1.09 -2.65 -19.71
C LYS A 202 1.90 -3.85 -20.19
N CYS A 203 1.45 -5.08 -19.94
CA CYS A 203 2.16 -6.29 -20.33
C CYS A 203 2.06 -6.54 -21.83
N SER A 204 3.19 -6.67 -22.52
CA SER A 204 3.19 -7.08 -23.93
C SER A 204 2.64 -8.51 -24.14
N ASN A 205 2.70 -9.36 -23.11
CA ASN A 205 2.12 -10.71 -23.07
C ASN A 205 0.89 -10.80 -22.16
N SER A 206 0.10 -9.73 -22.06
CA SER A 206 -1.09 -9.60 -21.19
C SER A 206 -2.13 -10.72 -21.34
N ALA A 207 -2.27 -11.30 -22.54
CA ALA A 207 -3.18 -12.42 -22.81
C ALA A 207 -2.88 -13.67 -21.97
N SER A 208 -1.65 -13.79 -21.44
CA SER A 208 -1.29 -14.89 -20.54
C SER A 208 -1.73 -14.66 -19.09
N LEU A 209 -2.06 -13.42 -18.70
CA LEU A 209 -2.45 -13.11 -17.34
C LEU A 209 -3.95 -13.34 -17.10
N PRO A 210 -4.32 -13.96 -15.96
CA PRO A 210 -5.71 -14.23 -15.62
C PRO A 210 -6.59 -12.99 -15.72
N GLU A 211 -7.82 -13.19 -16.20
CA GLU A 211 -8.88 -12.19 -16.06
C GLU A 211 -9.49 -12.26 -14.67
N ILE A 212 -9.89 -11.10 -14.16
CA ILE A 212 -10.67 -10.99 -12.93
C ILE A 212 -12.03 -10.38 -13.30
N SER A 213 -13.10 -10.99 -12.82
CA SER A 213 -14.44 -10.43 -12.98
C SER A 213 -14.82 -9.63 -11.74
N ILE A 214 -15.33 -8.43 -11.97
CA ILE A 214 -15.87 -7.58 -10.91
C ILE A 214 -17.36 -7.91 -10.81
N ASN A 215 -17.80 -8.57 -9.74
CA ASN A 215 -19.21 -8.94 -9.58
C ASN A 215 -20.00 -7.88 -8.81
N ILE A 216 -19.70 -6.59 -9.06
CA ILE A 216 -20.29 -5.44 -8.35
C ILE A 216 -21.57 -4.97 -9.08
N TYR A 217 -22.35 -5.91 -9.62
CA TYR A 217 -23.47 -5.63 -10.53
C TYR A 217 -24.63 -4.82 -9.92
N ALA A 218 -24.67 -4.58 -8.61
CA ALA A 218 -25.87 -4.01 -7.95
C ALA A 218 -25.69 -2.66 -7.24
N GLN A 219 -24.47 -2.15 -6.99
CA GLN A 219 -24.30 -0.99 -6.08
C GLN A 219 -23.55 0.21 -6.67
N MET A 220 -22.92 0.10 -7.85
CA MET A 220 -22.28 1.26 -8.51
C MET A 220 -23.25 2.11 -9.35
N SER A 221 -24.57 1.88 -9.29
CA SER A 221 -25.57 2.68 -10.02
C SER A 221 -25.66 4.15 -9.60
N GLY A 222 -24.88 4.58 -8.60
CA GLY A 222 -24.66 6.00 -8.25
C GLY A 222 -23.30 6.58 -8.69
N VAL A 223 -22.40 5.78 -9.27
CA VAL A 223 -21.15 6.24 -9.89
C VAL A 223 -21.30 6.02 -11.38
N THR A 224 -21.64 7.11 -12.08
CA THR A 224 -21.90 7.21 -13.52
C THR A 224 -21.19 6.13 -14.34
N SER A 225 -21.98 5.20 -14.85
CA SER A 225 -21.66 4.33 -15.96
C SER A 225 -21.39 5.18 -17.21
N SER A 226 -20.11 5.41 -17.48
CA SER A 226 -19.49 5.75 -18.78
C SER A 226 -17.99 5.61 -18.54
N SER A 227 -17.16 4.94 -19.32
CA SER A 227 -17.13 4.69 -20.75
C SER A 227 -16.14 3.55 -20.99
N SER A 228 -16.14 2.98 -22.20
CA SER A 228 -15.00 2.23 -22.75
C SER A 228 -13.69 2.87 -22.33
N ILE A 229 -12.85 2.12 -21.61
CA ILE A 229 -11.53 2.56 -21.11
C ILE A 229 -10.66 2.89 -22.33
N THR A 230 -10.81 4.12 -22.81
CA THR A 230 -10.09 4.65 -23.96
C THR A 230 -8.98 5.50 -23.36
N ASN A 231 -7.80 4.92 -23.32
CA ASN A 231 -6.49 5.57 -23.34
C ASN A 231 -6.40 7.01 -22.78
N LYS A 232 -6.13 7.12 -21.47
CA LYS A 232 -5.26 8.19 -20.96
C LYS A 232 -3.93 7.60 -20.52
N LEU A 233 -3.03 7.50 -21.51
CA LEU A 233 -1.72 6.83 -21.50
C LEU A 233 -0.64 7.48 -20.60
N PHE A 234 -0.97 8.36 -19.64
CA PHE A 234 0.06 9.10 -18.88
C PHE A 234 0.10 8.82 -17.37
N ILE A 235 -0.68 7.87 -16.84
CA ILE A 235 -1.01 7.82 -15.40
C ILE A 235 -0.14 6.82 -14.58
N VAL A 236 0.81 6.13 -15.21
CA VAL A 236 1.17 4.77 -14.75
C VAL A 236 2.62 4.62 -14.26
N LEU A 237 3.41 5.68 -14.09
CA LEU A 237 4.77 5.58 -13.50
C LEU A 237 4.77 5.52 -11.96
N SER A 238 3.68 5.94 -11.31
CA SER A 238 3.66 6.19 -9.87
C SER A 238 3.25 4.97 -9.03
N ILE A 239 2.54 4.00 -9.59
CA ILE A 239 2.09 2.81 -8.85
C ILE A 239 3.26 1.86 -8.56
N PHE A 240 4.22 1.76 -9.48
CA PHE A 240 5.40 0.88 -9.37
C PHE A 240 6.37 1.29 -8.26
N GLY A 241 6.61 2.60 -8.10
CA GLY A 241 7.40 3.14 -6.99
C GLY A 241 6.77 2.85 -5.63
N ALA A 242 5.44 2.98 -5.53
CA ALA A 242 4.72 2.66 -4.31
C ALA A 242 4.80 1.19 -3.94
N ILE A 243 4.56 0.31 -4.90
CA ILE A 243 4.53 -1.13 -4.67
C ILE A 243 5.91 -1.69 -4.29
N ALA A 244 6.98 -1.31 -5.00
CA ALA A 244 8.35 -1.73 -4.67
C ALA A 244 8.74 -1.33 -3.24
N PHE A 245 8.17 -0.25 -2.72
CA PHE A 245 8.41 0.25 -1.38
C PHE A 245 7.69 -0.57 -0.29
N PHE A 246 6.44 -0.99 -0.54
CA PHE A 246 5.72 -1.91 0.37
C PHE A 246 6.41 -3.27 0.52
N PHE A 247 7.09 -3.79 -0.51
CA PHE A 247 7.89 -5.04 -0.39
C PHE A 247 9.12 -4.95 0.47
N GLY A 248 9.65 -3.74 0.65
CA GLY A 248 10.71 -3.53 1.62
C GLY A 248 10.37 -4.13 2.98
N ILE A 249 9.07 -4.20 3.34
CA ILE A 249 8.55 -4.65 4.63
C ILE A 249 8.39 -6.17 4.72
N SER A 250 7.79 -6.79 3.70
CA SER A 250 7.11 -8.08 3.91
C SER A 250 8.00 -9.32 3.78
N TYR A 251 9.18 -9.25 3.13
CA TYR A 251 9.96 -10.48 2.86
C TYR A 251 11.49 -10.33 2.87
N LYS A 252 12.15 -11.35 3.43
CA LYS A 252 13.61 -11.61 3.34
C LYS A 252 13.99 -11.94 1.90
N VAL A 253 14.12 -10.93 1.03
CA VAL A 253 14.70 -11.15 -0.30
C VAL A 253 16.23 -11.21 -0.17
N ASN A 254 16.76 -12.43 -0.14
CA ASN A 254 18.20 -12.70 -0.23
C ASN A 254 18.73 -12.60 -1.68
N ASN A 255 17.86 -12.23 -2.63
CA ASN A 255 18.21 -12.07 -4.03
C ASN A 255 18.86 -10.70 -4.28
N LYS A 256 20.20 -10.69 -4.40
CA LYS A 256 21.01 -9.50 -4.69
C LYS A 256 20.54 -8.77 -5.95
N GLU A 257 19.97 -9.48 -6.92
CA GLU A 257 19.49 -8.91 -8.18
C GLU A 257 18.25 -8.03 -7.98
N LEU A 258 17.30 -8.46 -7.12
CA LEU A 258 16.10 -7.68 -6.82
C LEU A 258 16.44 -6.39 -6.08
N LYS A 259 17.35 -6.46 -5.10
CA LYS A 259 17.86 -5.27 -4.39
C LYS A 259 18.47 -4.27 -5.36
N LYS A 260 19.29 -4.74 -6.30
CA LYS A 260 19.92 -3.90 -7.32
C LYS A 260 18.89 -3.26 -8.25
N LYS A 261 17.87 -4.00 -8.69
CA LYS A 261 16.79 -3.46 -9.54
C LYS A 261 15.95 -2.40 -8.82
N ILE A 262 15.56 -2.63 -7.57
CA ILE A 262 14.81 -1.66 -6.76
C ILE A 262 15.65 -0.38 -6.56
N ILE A 263 16.94 -0.51 -6.26
CA ILE A 263 17.84 0.65 -6.09
C ILE A 263 17.99 1.44 -7.38
N ILE A 264 18.28 0.77 -8.51
CA ILE A 264 18.40 1.42 -9.82
C ILE A 264 17.08 2.10 -10.20
N TYR A 265 15.95 1.46 -9.92
CA TYR A 265 14.62 2.01 -10.16
C TYR A 265 14.37 3.29 -9.34
N MET A 266 14.64 3.25 -8.04
CA MET A 266 14.53 4.42 -7.14
C MET A 266 15.47 5.56 -7.55
N GLN A 267 16.69 5.25 -7.99
CA GLN A 267 17.66 6.21 -8.52
C GLN A 267 17.17 6.88 -9.82
N THR A 268 16.64 6.09 -10.76
CA THR A 268 16.08 6.58 -12.02
C THR A 268 14.86 7.48 -11.76
N LEU A 269 14.12 7.19 -10.70
CA LEU A 269 12.89 7.88 -10.34
C LEU A 269 13.10 9.23 -9.61
N THR A 270 14.24 9.44 -8.96
CA THR A 270 14.45 10.61 -8.10
C THR A 270 15.40 11.66 -8.67
N ASN A 271 16.20 11.34 -9.70
CA ASN A 271 17.28 12.21 -10.22
C ASN A 271 18.20 12.78 -9.12
N ASN A 272 18.17 12.22 -7.90
CA ASN A 272 18.76 12.79 -6.71
C ASN A 272 19.85 11.83 -6.21
N ARG A 273 21.11 12.26 -6.34
CA ARG A 273 22.29 11.52 -5.85
C ARG A 273 22.33 11.38 -4.32
N THR A 274 21.39 11.98 -3.60
CA THR A 274 21.30 11.94 -2.12
C THR A 274 20.86 10.59 -1.56
N LEU A 275 20.18 9.74 -2.34
CA LEU A 275 19.85 8.36 -1.91
C LEU A 275 21.07 7.43 -1.83
N LEU A 276 22.24 7.86 -2.31
CA LEU A 276 23.48 7.07 -2.25
C LEU A 276 24.09 7.01 -0.85
N ASN A 277 23.81 7.98 0.03
CA ASN A 277 24.44 8.09 1.36
C ASN A 277 23.61 7.48 2.50
N ILE A 278 22.40 6.99 2.21
CA ILE A 278 21.53 6.29 3.19
C ILE A 278 21.60 4.76 3.00
N LEU A 279 22.35 4.29 1.98
CA LEU A 279 22.38 2.88 1.57
C LEU A 279 23.80 2.27 1.51
N TYR A 280 24.78 2.90 2.17
CA TYR A 280 26.07 2.29 2.53
C TYR A 280 26.25 2.29 4.03
#